data_AF-W0VE35-F1
#
_entry.id   AF-W0VE35-F1
#
_cell.length_a   1.000
_cell.length_b   1.000
_cell.length_c   1.000
_cell.angle_alpha   90.00
_cell.angle_beta   90.00
_cell.angle_gamma   90.00
#
_symmetry.space_group_name_H-M   'P 1'
#
loop_
_entity.id
_entity.type
_entity.pdbx_description
1 polymer ?
#
loop_
_entity_poly.entity_id
_entity_poly.type
_entity_poly.pdbx_seq_one_letter_code
_entity_poly.pdbx_strand_id
1 'polypeptide(L)'
;MWMLFHEQPRHIVQLGLGSAALTKFCYHRLPQARVTAIELNPNVIGICGAQFALPPNDARLDVREMNALDFVMDPANHNSADILQVDLYDEEARGPVLDTPEFYQACADCLTADGGRHHDHQCIRRLSELRQEFAGDGTGVRRGGVGARNP
;
A
#
# COMPACT_ATOMS: atom_id res chain seq x y z
N MET A 1 -13.02 5.67 0.90
CA MET A 1 -13.02 6.81 -0.02
C MET A 1 -12.31 7.91 0.75
N TRP A 2 -10.98 7.90 0.77
CA TRP A 2 -10.20 8.73 1.72
C TRP A 2 -10.37 10.24 1.48
N MET A 3 -10.72 10.64 0.26
CA MET A 3 -11.02 12.03 -0.10
C MET A 3 -12.20 12.63 0.70
N LEU A 4 -13.03 11.80 1.35
CA LEU A 4 -14.09 12.28 2.26
C LEU A 4 -13.54 12.71 3.63
N PHE A 5 -12.32 12.29 3.96
CA PHE A 5 -11.72 12.44 5.29
C PHE A 5 -10.40 13.21 5.26
N HIS A 6 -9.92 13.57 4.07
CA HIS A 6 -8.69 14.33 3.87
C HIS A 6 -8.92 15.39 2.80
N GLU A 7 -9.34 16.59 3.23
CA GLU A 7 -9.75 17.66 2.32
C GLU A 7 -8.56 18.25 1.53
N GLN A 8 -7.34 18.20 2.07
CA GLN A 8 -6.15 18.83 1.49
C GLN A 8 -4.86 18.02 1.72
N PRO A 9 -4.74 16.80 1.16
CA PRO A 9 -3.47 16.06 1.23
C PRO A 9 -2.35 16.84 0.55
N ARG A 10 -1.18 16.91 1.18
CA ARG A 10 0.02 17.56 0.62
C ARG A 10 0.96 16.56 -0.02
N HIS A 11 0.97 15.31 0.45
CA HIS A 11 1.76 14.25 -0.16
C HIS A 11 0.99 12.92 -0.22
N ILE A 12 0.87 12.38 -1.43
CA ILE A 12 0.21 11.12 -1.74
C ILE A 12 1.25 10.17 -2.31
N VAL A 13 1.33 8.97 -1.76
CA VAL A 13 2.19 7.88 -2.25
C VAL A 13 1.31 6.76 -2.79
N GLN A 14 1.66 6.24 -3.97
CA GLN A 14 1.04 5.06 -4.57
C GLN A 14 2.11 3.98 -4.76
N LEU A 15 1.92 2.82 -4.14
CA LEU A 15 2.75 1.63 -4.34
C LEU A 15 2.10 0.76 -5.42
N GLY A 16 2.76 0.64 -6.56
CA GLY A 16 2.23 0.12 -7.82
C GLY A 16 1.69 1.24 -8.70
N LEU A 17 1.93 1.18 -10.02
CA LEU A 17 1.46 2.21 -10.96
C LEU A 17 0.21 1.79 -11.75
N GLY A 18 0.12 0.51 -12.13
CA GLY A 18 -0.98 0.00 -12.96
C GLY A 18 -1.08 0.76 -14.29
N SER A 19 -2.26 1.31 -14.60
CA SER A 19 -2.49 2.20 -15.76
C SER A 19 -2.22 3.69 -15.49
N ALA A 20 -1.63 3.99 -14.33
CA ALA A 20 -1.45 5.32 -13.78
C ALA A 20 -2.75 6.13 -13.58
N ALA A 21 -3.92 5.49 -13.61
CA ALA A 21 -5.21 6.19 -13.54
C ALA A 21 -5.37 6.98 -12.23
N LEU A 22 -5.09 6.35 -11.09
CA LEU A 22 -5.19 6.99 -9.77
C LEU A 22 -4.10 8.04 -9.57
N THR A 23 -2.86 7.73 -9.98
CA THR A 23 -1.74 8.67 -9.97
C THR A 23 -2.06 9.95 -10.75
N LYS A 24 -2.54 9.82 -11.99
CA LYS A 24 -2.94 10.96 -12.82
C LYS A 24 -4.14 11.70 -12.23
N PHE A 25 -5.12 10.97 -11.68
CA PHE A 25 -6.27 11.59 -11.03
C PHE A 25 -5.82 12.48 -9.87
N CYS A 26 -4.97 11.98 -8.97
CA CYS A 26 -4.42 12.75 -7.87
C CYS A 26 -3.60 13.95 -8.39
N TYR A 27 -2.74 13.74 -9.39
CA TYR A 27 -1.91 14.79 -9.97
C TYR A 27 -2.74 15.91 -10.63
N HIS A 28 -3.82 15.59 -11.35
CA HIS A 28 -4.64 16.61 -12.00
C HIS A 28 -5.67 17.26 -11.07
N ARG A 29 -6.23 16.49 -10.13
CA ARG A 29 -7.36 16.96 -9.31
C ARG A 29 -6.93 17.63 -8.00
N LEU A 30 -5.71 17.36 -7.53
CA LEU A 30 -5.16 17.87 -6.28
C LEU A 30 -3.90 18.72 -6.57
N PRO A 31 -4.08 19.98 -7.01
CA PRO A 31 -2.97 20.85 -7.47
C PRO A 31 -2.04 21.32 -6.35
N GLN A 32 -2.35 21.03 -5.08
CA GLN A 32 -1.49 21.29 -3.92
C GLN A 32 -0.74 20.04 -3.43
N ALA A 33 -1.10 18.85 -3.95
CA ALA A 33 -0.50 17.58 -3.51
C ALA A 33 0.70 17.21 -4.38
N ARG A 34 1.82 16.84 -3.77
CA ARG A 34 2.86 16.03 -4.42
C ARG A 34 2.37 14.59 -4.51
N VAL A 35 2.60 13.93 -5.65
CA VAL A 35 2.21 12.55 -5.92
C VAL A 35 3.46 11.76 -6.27
N THR A 36 3.75 10.73 -5.48
CA THR A 36 4.85 9.79 -5.72
C THR A 36 4.26 8.44 -6.10
N ALA A 37 4.70 7.85 -7.20
CA ALA A 37 4.31 6.49 -7.58
C ALA A 37 5.54 5.58 -7.67
N ILE A 38 5.44 4.41 -7.05
CA ILE A 38 6.52 3.42 -6.99
C ILE A 38 6.14 2.22 -7.84
N GLU A 39 6.91 1.92 -8.87
CA GLU A 39 6.65 0.79 -9.78
C GLU A 39 7.93 -0.01 -9.97
N LEU A 40 7.85 -1.33 -9.94
CA LEU A 40 9.02 -2.19 -10.09
C LEU A 40 9.34 -2.44 -11.57
N ASN A 41 8.31 -2.50 -12.43
CA ASN A 41 8.47 -2.90 -13.82
C ASN A 41 8.66 -1.67 -14.74
N PRO A 42 9.86 -1.44 -15.30
CA PRO A 42 10.12 -0.31 -16.20
C PRO A 42 9.24 -0.32 -17.45
N ASN A 43 8.77 -1.48 -17.89
CA ASN A 43 7.86 -1.57 -19.04
C ASN A 43 6.49 -0.97 -18.72
N VAL A 44 5.99 -1.13 -17.49
CA VAL A 44 4.72 -0.53 -17.05
C VAL A 44 4.83 1.00 -17.06
N ILE A 45 5.94 1.54 -16.55
CA ILE A 45 6.23 2.98 -16.58
C ILE A 45 6.28 3.48 -18.02
N GLY A 46 7.01 2.78 -18.90
CA GLY A 46 7.13 3.13 -20.32
C GLY A 46 5.80 3.11 -21.06
N ILE A 47 4.97 2.09 -20.86
CA ILE A 47 3.63 1.99 -21.44
C ILE A 47 2.72 3.10 -20.90
N CYS A 48 2.81 3.43 -19.61
CA CYS A 48 2.05 4.53 -19.03
C CYS A 48 2.36 5.87 -19.68
N GLY A 49 3.64 6.16 -19.91
CA GLY A 49 4.07 7.35 -20.64
C GLY A 49 3.58 7.36 -22.09
N ALA A 50 3.75 6.24 -22.80
CA ALA A 50 3.48 6.16 -24.24
C ALA A 50 1.99 6.04 -24.61
N GLN A 51 1.20 5.31 -23.82
CA GLN A 51 -0.17 4.91 -24.19
C GLN A 51 -1.23 5.43 -23.23
N PHE A 52 -0.87 5.72 -21.97
CA PHE A 52 -1.81 6.22 -20.96
C PHE A 52 -1.60 7.70 -20.64
N ALA A 53 -0.79 8.44 -21.41
CA ALA A 53 -0.58 9.87 -21.24
C ALA A 53 -0.18 10.26 -19.80
N LEU A 54 0.64 9.44 -19.15
CA LEU A 54 1.31 9.81 -17.90
C LEU A 54 2.30 10.95 -18.21
N PRO A 55 2.15 12.14 -17.59
CA PRO A 55 3.12 13.21 -17.77
C PRO A 55 4.50 12.82 -17.22
N PRO A 56 5.59 13.43 -17.74
CA PRO A 56 6.91 13.24 -17.17
C PRO A 56 6.97 13.77 -15.73
N ASN A 57 7.96 13.28 -14.96
CA ASN A 57 8.18 13.77 -13.60
C ASN A 57 8.45 15.27 -13.60
N ASP A 58 7.91 15.95 -12.59
CA ASP A 58 8.07 17.38 -12.36
C ASP A 58 8.17 17.66 -10.84
N ALA A 59 8.00 18.91 -10.42
CA ALA A 59 8.06 19.27 -9.00
C ALA A 59 6.96 18.63 -8.14
N ARG A 60 5.88 18.13 -8.75
CA ARG A 60 4.70 17.55 -8.09
C ARG A 60 4.55 16.06 -8.37
N LEU A 61 4.89 15.57 -9.56
CA LEU A 61 4.80 14.15 -9.91
C LEU A 61 6.19 13.51 -9.91
N ASP A 62 6.31 12.40 -9.19
CA ASP A 62 7.55 11.63 -9.12
C ASP A 62 7.25 10.12 -9.23
N VAL A 63 7.43 9.56 -10.43
CA VAL A 63 7.35 8.12 -10.68
C VAL A 63 8.74 7.52 -10.61
N ARG A 64 8.93 6.52 -9.75
CA ARG A 64 10.22 5.88 -9.48
C ARG A 64 10.18 4.39 -9.79
N GLU A 65 11.18 3.94 -10.53
CA GLU A 65 11.45 2.51 -10.75
C GLU A 65 12.13 1.94 -9.50
N MET A 66 11.38 1.32 -8.60
CA MET A 66 11.94 0.70 -7.38
C MET A 66 10.97 -0.32 -6.74
N ASN A 67 11.51 -1.16 -5.86
CA ASN A 67 10.69 -2.06 -5.05
C ASN A 67 9.92 -1.27 -3.98
N ALA A 68 8.63 -1.54 -3.86
CA ALA A 68 7.77 -0.91 -2.86
C ALA A 68 8.18 -1.22 -1.42
N LEU A 69 8.70 -2.43 -1.15
CA LEU A 69 9.24 -2.79 0.17
C LEU A 69 10.44 -1.91 0.53
N ASP A 70 11.36 -1.71 -0.42
CA ASP A 70 12.53 -0.85 -0.20
C ASP A 70 12.10 0.60 0.08
N PHE A 71 11.06 1.08 -0.62
CA PHE A 71 10.52 2.41 -0.37
C PHE A 71 10.00 2.56 1.06
N VAL A 72 9.16 1.64 1.53
CA VAL A 72 8.54 1.77 2.87
C VAL A 72 9.50 1.46 4.02
N MET A 73 10.55 0.67 3.75
CA MET A 73 11.58 0.36 4.74
C MET A 73 12.64 1.45 4.87
N ASP A 74 12.76 2.37 3.91
CA ASP A 74 13.66 3.51 4.00
C ASP A 74 13.17 4.53 5.04
N PRO A 75 13.93 4.78 6.13
CA PRO A 75 13.54 5.75 7.16
C PRO A 75 13.35 7.18 6.62
N ALA A 76 13.93 7.53 5.47
CA ALA A 76 13.71 8.82 4.85
C ALA A 76 12.26 9.05 4.39
N ASN A 77 11.49 7.98 4.19
CA ASN A 77 10.08 8.03 3.78
C ASN A 77 9.10 7.95 4.97
N HIS A 78 9.59 7.77 6.20
CA HIS A 78 8.76 7.68 7.40
C HIS A 78 8.11 9.03 7.74
N ASN A 79 6.86 8.99 8.23
CA ASN A 79 6.06 10.17 8.57
C ASN A 79 6.06 11.24 7.47
N SER A 80 5.98 10.81 6.21
CA SER A 80 6.13 11.69 5.04
C SER A 80 4.88 11.76 4.16
N ALA A 81 4.02 10.73 4.18
CA ALA A 81 2.84 10.63 3.33
C ALA A 81 1.56 10.93 4.11
N ASP A 82 0.71 11.80 3.59
CA ASP A 82 -0.63 12.02 4.16
C ASP A 82 -1.57 10.89 3.76
N ILE A 83 -1.39 10.39 2.53
CA ILE A 83 -2.12 9.26 1.97
C ILE A 83 -1.11 8.28 1.38
N LEU A 84 -1.26 7.00 1.69
CA LEU A 84 -0.53 5.89 1.07
C LEU A 84 -1.56 4.93 0.46
N GLN A 85 -1.38 4.60 -0.80
CA GLN A 85 -2.23 3.70 -1.58
C GLN A 85 -1.39 2.48 -1.94
N VAL A 86 -1.89 1.28 -1.65
CA VAL A 86 -1.20 0.02 -1.98
C VAL A 86 -1.99 -0.71 -3.05
N ASP A 87 -1.45 -0.74 -4.26
CA ASP A 87 -2.02 -1.36 -5.46
C ASP A 87 -0.98 -2.28 -6.11
N LEU A 88 -0.39 -3.16 -5.30
CA LEU A 88 0.63 -4.11 -5.73
C LEU A 88 -0.04 -5.41 -6.17
N TYR A 89 0.24 -5.86 -7.38
CA TYR A 89 -0.14 -7.18 -7.88
C TYR A 89 1.03 -7.83 -8.62
N ASP A 90 1.05 -9.15 -8.68
CA ASP A 90 2.01 -9.84 -9.54
C ASP A 90 1.67 -9.64 -11.04
N GLU A 91 2.56 -10.07 -11.92
CA GLU A 91 2.39 -9.94 -13.38
C GLU A 91 1.14 -10.66 -13.92
N GLU A 92 0.58 -11.60 -13.16
CA GLU A 92 -0.64 -12.34 -13.47
C GLU A 92 -1.89 -11.74 -12.79
N ALA A 93 -1.76 -10.57 -12.14
CA ALA A 93 -2.77 -9.91 -11.32
C ALA A 93 -3.29 -10.76 -10.14
N ARG A 94 -2.48 -11.70 -9.65
CA ARG A 94 -2.81 -12.63 -8.56
C ARG A 94 -2.25 -12.14 -7.23
N GLY A 95 -3.16 -11.71 -6.36
CA GLY A 95 -2.84 -11.29 -5.00
C GLY A 95 -1.81 -10.15 -4.93
N PRO A 96 -1.56 -9.58 -3.75
CA PRO A 96 -0.46 -8.65 -3.61
C PRO A 96 0.84 -9.38 -3.35
N VAL A 97 1.87 -8.95 -4.07
CA VAL A 97 3.25 -9.46 -3.99
C VAL A 97 3.83 -9.30 -2.58
N LEU A 98 3.32 -8.33 -1.82
CA LEU A 98 3.70 -8.03 -0.45
C LEU A 98 2.48 -8.12 0.46
N ASP A 99 2.34 -9.24 1.17
CA ASP A 99 1.28 -9.51 2.13
C ASP A 99 1.87 -10.03 3.46
N THR A 100 2.70 -9.21 4.09
CA THR A 100 3.25 -9.52 5.41
C THR A 100 2.87 -8.45 6.42
N PRO A 101 2.68 -8.82 7.70
CA PRO A 101 2.48 -7.83 8.77
C PRO A 101 3.58 -6.77 8.81
N GLU A 102 4.82 -7.16 8.52
CA GLU A 102 5.99 -6.27 8.49
C GLU A 102 5.87 -5.23 7.39
N PHE A 103 5.41 -5.62 6.19
CA PHE A 103 5.16 -4.69 5.11
C PHE A 103 4.06 -3.69 5.46
N TYR A 104 2.96 -4.15 6.07
CA TYR A 104 1.88 -3.26 6.49
C TYR A 104 2.30 -2.31 7.62
N GLN A 105 3.17 -2.76 8.54
CA GLN A 105 3.75 -1.89 9.55
C GLN A 105 4.64 -0.82 8.92
N ALA A 106 5.53 -1.20 7.99
CA ALA A 106 6.37 -0.25 7.27
C ALA A 106 5.54 0.78 6.46
N CYS A 107 4.43 0.34 5.85
CA CYS A 107 3.47 1.25 5.21
C CYS A 107 2.86 2.23 6.22
N ALA A 108 2.52 1.77 7.43
CA ALA A 108 1.98 2.62 8.48
C ALA A 108 3.03 3.63 8.99
N ASP A 109 4.29 3.22 9.09
CA ASP A 109 5.39 4.10 9.52
C ASP A 109 5.66 5.24 8.51
N CYS A 110 5.28 5.06 7.24
CA CYS A 110 5.33 6.10 6.20
C CYS A 110 4.26 7.20 6.35
N LEU A 111 3.14 6.90 7.02
CA LEU A 111 2.03 7.84 7.16
C LEU A 111 2.33 8.93 8.19
N THR A 112 1.92 10.16 7.88
CA THR A 112 1.98 11.26 8.84
C THR A 112 1.01 11.02 10.00
N ALA A 113 1.23 11.67 11.15
CA ALA A 113 0.29 11.64 12.26
C ALA A 113 -1.15 12.04 11.86
N ASP A 114 -1.32 12.90 10.84
CA ASP A 114 -2.62 13.26 10.26
C ASP A 114 -3.18 12.20 9.30
N GLY A 115 -2.31 11.56 8.52
CA GLY A 115 -2.67 10.40 7.69
C GLY A 115 -3.13 9.19 8.52
N GLY A 116 -2.52 8.99 9.70
CA GLY A 116 -2.93 7.96 10.68
C GLY A 116 -4.20 8.32 11.47
N ARG A 117 -4.63 9.58 11.52
CA ARG A 117 -5.90 9.96 12.19
C ARG A 117 -7.14 9.53 11.40
N HIS A 118 -7.01 9.33 10.09
CA HIS A 118 -8.08 8.92 9.19
C HIS A 118 -7.71 7.63 8.48
N HIS A 119 -7.45 6.57 9.26
CA HIS A 119 -7.38 5.19 8.77
C HIS A 119 -8.75 4.76 8.20
N ASP A 120 -9.17 5.36 7.08
CA ASP A 120 -10.25 4.84 6.28
C ASP A 120 -9.77 3.59 5.56
N HIS A 121 -10.60 2.56 5.59
CA HIS A 121 -10.32 1.16 5.27
C HIS A 121 -9.91 0.92 3.80
N GLN A 122 -9.84 1.97 2.97
CA GLN A 122 -9.40 1.91 1.56
C GLN A 122 -7.92 2.32 1.34
N CYS A 123 -7.25 2.95 2.31
CA CYS A 123 -5.82 3.30 2.16
C CYS A 123 -4.88 2.11 2.41
N ILE A 124 -5.30 1.09 3.18
CA ILE A 124 -4.42 -0.04 3.58
C ILE A 124 -5.02 -1.44 3.32
N ARG A 125 -6.31 -1.61 2.97
CA ARG A 125 -6.89 -2.97 2.80
C ARG A 125 -7.60 -3.24 1.47
N ARG A 126 -7.09 -4.25 0.79
CA ARG A 126 -7.88 -5.41 0.32
C ARG A 126 -7.17 -6.74 0.58
N LEU A 127 -7.00 -7.11 1.86
CA LEU A 127 -6.59 -8.48 2.24
C LEU A 127 -7.04 -8.95 3.65
N SER A 128 -7.75 -8.15 4.48
CA SER A 128 -8.29 -8.66 5.78
C SER A 128 -9.35 -9.72 5.61
N GLU A 129 -10.12 -9.59 4.53
CA GLU A 129 -11.31 -10.40 4.35
C GLU A 129 -10.94 -11.87 4.14
N LEU A 130 -9.72 -12.18 3.70
CA LEU A 130 -9.18 -13.55 3.69
C LEU A 130 -8.61 -14.00 5.04
N ARG A 131 -8.18 -13.09 5.93
CA ARG A 131 -7.65 -13.51 7.25
C ARG A 131 -8.75 -13.81 8.27
N GLN A 132 -10.00 -13.35 8.07
CA GLN A 132 -11.13 -13.87 8.86
C GLN A 132 -11.59 -15.25 8.39
N GLU A 133 -11.22 -15.69 7.17
CA GLU A 133 -11.48 -17.06 6.68
C GLU A 133 -10.39 -18.07 7.09
N PHE A 134 -9.14 -17.63 7.31
CA PHE A 134 -8.04 -18.51 7.74
C PHE A 134 -7.61 -18.40 9.22
N ALA A 135 -8.20 -17.48 10.00
CA ALA A 135 -7.98 -17.43 11.45
C ALA A 135 -9.13 -18.06 12.27
N GLY A 136 -10.01 -18.82 11.60
CA GLY A 136 -11.23 -19.38 12.19
C GLY A 136 -11.32 -20.90 12.32
N ASP A 137 -10.45 -21.70 11.68
CA ASP A 137 -10.47 -23.16 11.80
C ASP A 137 -9.06 -23.74 11.75
N GLY A 138 -8.54 -24.23 12.88
CA GLY A 138 -7.31 -25.03 12.83
C GLY A 138 -6.41 -25.11 14.07
N THR A 139 -6.90 -25.05 15.31
CA THR A 139 -6.14 -25.66 16.41
C THR A 139 -6.54 -27.12 16.59
N GLY A 140 -5.96 -27.98 15.77
CA GLY A 140 -5.97 -29.43 15.95
C GLY A 140 -4.78 -29.94 16.77
N VAL A 141 -5.08 -30.40 18.00
CA VAL A 141 -4.60 -31.66 18.62
C VAL A 141 -3.12 -31.82 19.09
N ARG A 142 -3.02 -31.87 20.43
CA ARG A 142 -2.23 -32.72 21.38
C ARG A 142 -0.70 -32.60 21.53
N ARG A 143 -0.28 -32.38 22.80
CA ARG A 143 0.60 -33.20 23.68
C ARG A 143 0.24 -32.82 25.14
N GLY A 144 -0.26 -33.71 25.99
CA GLY A 144 0.51 -34.67 26.79
C GLY A 144 0.70 -34.16 28.22
N GLY A 145 -0.10 -34.64 29.19
CA GLY A 145 0.00 -34.28 30.60
C GLY A 145 -0.67 -35.30 31.52
N VAL A 146 0.13 -35.99 32.33
CA VAL A 146 -0.19 -37.03 33.31
C VAL A 146 -0.88 -36.44 34.55
N GLY A 147 -1.83 -37.16 35.16
CA GLY A 147 -2.31 -36.83 36.51
C GLY A 147 -3.59 -37.52 37.02
N ALA A 148 -3.44 -38.77 37.50
CA ALA A 148 -4.16 -39.45 38.59
C ALA A 148 -5.67 -39.26 38.85
N ARG A 149 -6.40 -40.40 38.92
CA ARG A 149 -7.04 -40.89 40.17
C ARG A 149 -7.59 -42.32 40.01
N ASN A 150 -7.17 -43.19 40.94
CA ASN A 150 -7.75 -44.49 41.32
C ASN A 150 -8.40 -44.28 42.73
N PRO A 151 -9.14 -45.21 43.37
CA PRO A 151 -9.42 -46.62 43.05
C PRO A 151 -10.85 -46.93 42.58
#